data_AF-A0A368XA87-F1
#
_entry.id   AF-A0A368XA87-F1
#
_cell.length_a   1.000
_cell.length_b   1.000
_cell.length_c   1.000
_cell.angle_alpha   90.00
_cell.angle_beta   90.00
_cell.angle_gamma   90.00
#
_symmetry.space_group_name_H-M   'P 1'
#
loop_
_entity.id
_entity.type
_entity.pdbx_description
1 polymer ?
#
loop_
_entity_poly.entity_id
_entity_poly.type
_entity_poly.pdbx_seq_one_letter_code
_entity_poly.pdbx_strand_id
1 'polypeptide(L)'
;MSDNAVFEEWANRFDHDSREWEDMGRDAVFIAGMNAARSSPTPGGTRNMPEGPAFNGLSYAEAERLAILMEELAEAQQVIGKILRHGYESTHPDGGPTNRQALEKELGDVRNAERMMIEANDLDPHQIQQRAHEKAQTIGQFLHHQVETPSHS
;
A
#
# COMPACT_ATOMS: atom_id res chain seq x y z
N MET A 1 -24.99 11.23 16.06
CA MET A 1 -24.44 9.87 16.21
C MET A 1 -22.94 10.01 16.43
N SER A 2 -22.33 9.18 17.28
CA SER A 2 -20.86 9.14 17.35
C SER A 2 -20.31 8.55 16.06
N ASP A 3 -19.08 8.90 15.68
CA ASP A 3 -18.46 8.36 14.47
C ASP A 3 -18.36 6.83 14.49
N ASN A 4 -18.23 6.24 15.69
CA ASN A 4 -18.34 4.79 15.90
C ASN A 4 -19.70 4.21 15.51
N ALA A 5 -20.80 4.92 15.79
CA ALA A 5 -22.14 4.42 15.46
C ALA A 5 -22.40 4.43 13.95
N VAL A 6 -21.81 5.40 13.23
CA VAL A 6 -21.90 5.47 11.76
C VAL A 6 -21.03 4.39 11.11
N PHE A 7 -19.85 4.13 11.68
CA PHE A 7 -18.99 3.04 11.24
C PHE A 7 -19.62 1.67 11.49
N GLU A 8 -20.22 1.44 12.65
CA GLU A 8 -20.91 0.18 12.96
C GLU A 8 -22.21 0.00 12.15
N GLU A 9 -22.98 1.06 11.90
CA GLU A 9 -24.17 0.99 11.03
C GLU A 9 -23.79 0.69 9.58
N TRP A 10 -22.69 1.27 9.09
CA TRP A 10 -22.11 0.91 7.81
C TRP A 10 -21.64 -0.55 7.84
N ALA A 11 -20.79 -0.94 8.80
CA ALA A 11 -20.20 -2.26 9.02
C ALA A 11 -21.23 -3.40 9.19
N ASN A 12 -22.41 -3.09 9.72
CA ASN A 12 -23.50 -4.07 9.89
C ASN A 12 -24.39 -4.21 8.65
N ARG A 13 -24.22 -3.34 7.64
CA ARG A 13 -24.85 -3.46 6.32
C ARG A 13 -24.08 -4.41 5.39
N PHE A 14 -23.01 -5.02 5.90
CA PHE A 14 -22.11 -5.95 5.20
C PHE A 14 -22.67 -7.36 5.23
N ASP A 15 -23.01 -7.88 4.05
CA ASP A 15 -23.16 -9.31 3.86
C ASP A 15 -21.82 -9.90 3.39
N HIS A 16 -21.19 -10.65 4.27
CA HIS A 16 -19.83 -11.17 4.12
C HIS A 16 -19.67 -12.18 2.96
N ASP A 17 -20.78 -12.64 2.37
CA ASP A 17 -20.82 -13.71 1.36
C ASP A 17 -21.18 -13.21 -0.06
N SER A 18 -21.27 -11.90 -0.30
CA SER A 18 -21.66 -11.38 -1.61
C SER A 18 -20.50 -11.38 -2.63
N ARG A 19 -20.74 -11.98 -3.81
CA ARG A 19 -19.77 -12.08 -4.94
C ARG A 19 -19.47 -10.75 -5.64
N GLU A 20 -20.19 -9.67 -5.32
CA GLU A 20 -19.99 -8.35 -5.92
C GLU A 20 -18.64 -7.72 -5.53
N TRP A 21 -17.99 -8.21 -4.47
CA TRP A 21 -16.76 -7.63 -3.92
C TRP A 21 -15.45 -8.20 -4.48
N GLU A 22 -15.47 -9.38 -5.11
CA GLU A 22 -14.27 -9.93 -5.76
C GLU A 22 -13.85 -9.09 -6.98
N ASP A 23 -14.79 -8.40 -7.62
CA ASP A 23 -14.56 -7.56 -8.81
C ASP A 23 -14.23 -6.08 -8.50
N MET A 24 -14.55 -5.58 -7.30
CA MET A 24 -14.34 -4.15 -6.98
C MET A 24 -12.91 -3.81 -6.55
N GLY A 25 -12.09 -4.81 -6.19
CA GLY A 25 -10.76 -4.59 -5.60
C GLY A 25 -10.85 -4.05 -4.17
N ARG A 26 -10.00 -4.54 -3.26
CA ARG A 26 -10.01 -4.13 -1.85
C ARG A 26 -9.80 -2.62 -1.65
N ASP A 27 -9.21 -1.96 -2.64
CA ASP A 27 -8.85 -0.55 -2.63
C ASP A 27 -10.04 0.39 -2.91
N ALA A 28 -10.98 -0.02 -3.77
CA ALA A 28 -12.20 0.77 -4.01
C ALA A 28 -13.12 0.81 -2.79
N VAL A 29 -13.11 -0.25 -1.97
CA VAL A 29 -13.88 -0.34 -0.71
C VAL A 29 -13.29 0.60 0.35
N PHE A 30 -11.97 0.68 0.43
CA PHE A 30 -11.27 1.57 1.35
C PHE A 30 -11.46 3.05 0.95
N ILE A 31 -11.29 3.37 -0.34
CA ILE A 31 -11.53 4.72 -0.89
C ILE A 31 -13.02 5.10 -0.78
N ALA A 32 -13.95 4.19 -1.03
CA ALA A 32 -15.39 4.43 -0.84
C ALA A 32 -15.73 4.68 0.64
N GLY A 33 -15.10 3.99 1.58
CA GLY A 33 -15.21 4.26 3.02
C GLY A 33 -14.72 5.67 3.39
N MET A 34 -13.55 6.08 2.86
CA MET A 34 -13.02 7.43 3.04
C MET A 34 -13.88 8.51 2.36
N ASN A 35 -14.57 8.18 1.25
CA ASN A 35 -15.47 9.08 0.54
C ASN A 35 -16.89 9.14 1.13
N ALA A 36 -17.37 8.07 1.76
CA ALA A 36 -18.63 8.06 2.49
C ALA A 36 -18.58 9.00 3.69
N ALA A 37 -17.45 9.06 4.40
CA ALA A 37 -17.18 10.06 5.43
C ALA A 37 -17.14 11.51 4.91
N ARG A 38 -17.00 11.71 3.59
CA ARG A 38 -16.97 13.01 2.88
C ARG A 38 -18.36 13.54 2.47
N SER A 39 -19.42 12.74 2.54
CA SER A 39 -20.65 12.98 1.75
C SER A 39 -21.85 13.59 2.49
N SER A 40 -21.73 13.99 3.75
CA SER A 40 -22.84 14.71 4.44
C SER A 40 -22.98 16.12 3.86
N PRO A 41 -24.07 16.47 3.13
CA PRO A 41 -24.22 17.80 2.58
C PRO A 41 -24.89 18.71 3.64
N THR A 42 -24.15 19.65 4.20
CA THR A 42 -24.75 20.86 4.81
C THR A 42 -24.86 21.95 3.73
N PRO A 43 -26.08 22.46 3.44
CA PRO A 43 -26.26 23.52 2.47
C PRO A 43 -25.90 24.86 3.10
N GLY A 44 -24.93 25.56 2.51
CA GLY A 44 -24.67 26.98 2.77
C GLY A 44 -23.66 27.25 3.89
N GLY A 45 -22.38 27.14 3.58
CA GLY A 45 -21.31 27.63 4.45
C GLY A 45 -19.96 27.45 3.77
N THR A 46 -19.16 28.51 3.75
CA THR A 46 -17.74 28.47 3.35
C THR A 46 -17.07 27.23 3.94
N ARG A 47 -16.51 26.34 3.11
CA ARG A 47 -15.94 25.05 3.53
C ARG A 47 -14.73 25.25 4.45
N ASN A 48 -14.99 25.38 5.74
CA ASN A 48 -14.04 24.95 6.75
C ASN A 48 -14.11 23.42 6.75
N MET A 49 -13.07 22.77 6.22
CA MET A 49 -12.87 21.34 6.40
C MET A 49 -12.89 21.07 7.91
N PRO A 50 -13.57 20.00 8.39
CA PRO A 50 -13.56 19.71 9.81
C PRO A 50 -12.12 19.39 10.24
N GLU A 51 -11.50 20.31 10.98
CA GLU A 51 -10.19 20.14 11.65
C GLU A 51 -10.33 19.25 12.90
N GLY A 52 -11.07 18.15 12.79
CA GLY A 52 -11.10 17.11 13.81
C GLY A 52 -9.96 16.13 13.54
N PRO A 53 -9.14 15.77 14.55
CA PRO A 53 -8.10 14.77 14.33
C PRO A 53 -8.74 13.45 13.89
N ALA A 54 -8.19 12.82 12.85
CA ALA A 54 -8.55 11.45 12.52
C ALA A 54 -8.36 10.55 13.75
N PHE A 55 -9.10 9.44 13.86
CA PHE A 55 -9.01 8.54 15.02
C PHE A 55 -7.57 8.08 15.33
N ASN A 56 -6.74 7.94 14.30
CA ASN A 56 -5.34 7.54 14.38
C ASN A 56 -4.35 8.71 14.47
N GLY A 57 -4.82 9.94 14.58
CA GLY A 57 -3.99 11.15 14.67
C GLY A 57 -3.31 11.57 13.38
N LEU A 58 -3.60 10.92 12.24
CA LEU A 58 -3.03 11.30 10.95
C LEU A 58 -3.74 12.55 10.39
N SER A 59 -2.96 13.45 9.80
CA SER A 59 -3.47 14.41 8.84
C SER A 59 -3.98 13.69 7.59
N TYR A 60 -4.86 14.35 6.84
CA TYR A 60 -5.35 13.80 5.58
C TYR A 60 -4.21 13.51 4.59
N ALA A 61 -3.17 14.36 4.57
CA ALA A 61 -2.05 14.21 3.66
C ALA A 61 -1.17 12.99 4.02
N GLU A 62 -0.96 12.72 5.31
CA GLU A 62 -0.25 11.51 5.77
C GLU A 62 -1.05 10.24 5.41
N ALA A 63 -2.37 10.28 5.62
CA ALA A 63 -3.26 9.17 5.28
C ALA A 63 -3.26 8.88 3.76
N GLU A 64 -3.25 9.91 2.92
CA GLU A 64 -3.15 9.76 1.46
C GLU A 64 -1.81 9.13 1.02
N ARG A 65 -0.68 9.57 1.57
CA ARG A 65 0.63 8.98 1.23
C ARG A 65 0.75 7.53 1.70
N LEU A 66 0.20 7.19 2.87
CA LEU A 66 0.12 5.81 3.35
C LEU A 66 -0.76 4.94 2.47
N ALA A 67 -1.88 5.48 1.97
CA ALA A 67 -2.76 4.74 1.05
C ALA A 67 -2.04 4.42 -0.27
N ILE A 68 -1.32 5.38 -0.84
CA ILE A 68 -0.50 5.17 -2.04
C ILE A 68 0.57 4.11 -1.77
N LEU A 69 1.34 4.23 -0.68
CA LEU A 69 2.36 3.22 -0.34
C LEU A 69 1.75 1.82 -0.21
N MET A 70 0.57 1.71 0.41
CA MET A 70 -0.13 0.43 0.58
C MET A 70 -0.55 -0.18 -0.75
N GLU A 71 -1.08 0.62 -1.67
CA GLU A 71 -1.48 0.20 -3.03
C GLU A 71 -0.29 -0.38 -3.79
N GLU A 72 0.81 0.37 -3.88
CA GLU A 72 2.00 -0.06 -4.63
C GLU A 72 2.66 -1.31 -4.02
N LEU A 73 2.63 -1.45 -2.68
CA LEU A 73 3.10 -2.67 -2.01
C LEU A 73 2.22 -3.89 -2.36
N ALA A 74 0.90 -3.69 -2.48
CA ALA A 74 -0.02 -4.75 -2.85
C ALA A 74 0.20 -5.18 -4.31
N GLU A 75 0.39 -4.25 -5.24
CA GLU A 75 0.72 -4.55 -6.64
C GLU A 75 2.05 -5.33 -6.76
N ALA A 76 3.10 -4.87 -6.08
CA ALA A 76 4.39 -5.56 -6.04
C ALA A 76 4.25 -7.00 -5.51
N GLN A 77 3.46 -7.20 -4.45
CA GLN A 77 3.18 -8.53 -3.91
C GLN A 77 2.47 -9.42 -4.93
N GLN A 78 1.49 -8.89 -5.67
CA GLN A 78 0.79 -9.65 -6.72
C GLN A 78 1.74 -10.11 -7.82
N VAL A 79 2.65 -9.25 -8.28
CA VAL A 79 3.65 -9.59 -9.31
C VAL A 79 4.65 -10.62 -8.78
N ILE A 80 5.13 -10.49 -7.54
CA ILE A 80 5.97 -11.52 -6.89
C ILE A 80 5.25 -12.87 -6.88
N GLY A 81 3.95 -12.90 -6.54
CA GLY A 81 3.14 -14.10 -6.59
C GLY A 81 3.09 -14.75 -7.98
N LYS A 82 3.01 -13.94 -9.06
CA LYS A 82 3.10 -14.43 -10.45
C LYS A 82 4.48 -15.00 -10.76
N ILE A 83 5.56 -14.32 -10.36
CA ILE A 83 6.93 -14.77 -10.56
C ILE A 83 7.18 -16.12 -9.88
N LEU A 84 6.70 -16.29 -8.64
CA LEU A 84 6.87 -17.54 -7.92
C LEU A 84 6.15 -18.73 -8.59
N ARG A 85 5.04 -18.47 -9.31
CA ARG A 85 4.29 -19.51 -10.04
C ARG A 85 4.78 -19.76 -11.46
N HIS A 86 5.27 -18.73 -12.15
CA HIS A 86 5.50 -18.77 -13.61
C HIS A 86 6.92 -18.40 -14.02
N GLY A 87 7.77 -17.90 -13.11
CA GLY A 87 9.11 -17.41 -13.41
C GLY A 87 9.15 -15.97 -13.91
N TYR A 88 10.35 -15.40 -13.93
CA TYR A 88 10.59 -13.99 -14.27
C TYR A 88 10.29 -13.62 -15.72
N GLU A 89 10.60 -14.52 -16.66
CA GLU A 89 10.51 -14.22 -18.10
C GLU A 89 9.15 -14.57 -18.71
N SER A 90 8.22 -15.09 -17.90
CA SER A 90 6.85 -15.35 -18.35
C SER A 90 6.08 -14.05 -18.59
N THR A 91 5.20 -14.08 -19.58
CA THR A 91 4.31 -13.00 -20.00
C THR A 91 2.85 -13.42 -19.87
N HIS A 92 1.92 -12.45 -19.85
CA HIS A 92 0.49 -12.75 -19.89
C HIS A 92 0.14 -13.43 -21.23
N PRO A 93 -0.81 -14.38 -21.27
CA PRO A 93 -1.24 -15.04 -22.51
C PRO A 93 -1.67 -14.08 -23.62
N ASP A 94 -2.26 -12.94 -23.24
CA ASP A 94 -2.69 -11.89 -24.18
C ASP A 94 -1.57 -10.91 -24.58
N GLY A 95 -0.32 -11.22 -24.21
CA GLY A 95 0.85 -10.36 -24.40
C GLY A 95 1.05 -9.35 -23.26
N GLY A 96 2.18 -8.65 -23.30
CA GLY A 96 2.56 -7.66 -22.29
C GLY A 96 4.01 -7.78 -21.83
N PRO A 97 4.39 -7.00 -20.79
CA PRO A 97 5.74 -7.07 -20.22
C PRO A 97 6.01 -8.44 -19.60
N THR A 98 7.28 -8.79 -19.45
CA THR A 98 7.66 -9.94 -18.62
C THR A 98 7.34 -9.67 -17.15
N ASN A 99 7.18 -10.72 -16.36
CA ASN A 99 6.99 -10.56 -14.92
C ASN A 99 8.15 -9.79 -14.25
N ARG A 100 9.37 -9.89 -14.80
CA ARG A 100 10.52 -9.06 -14.37
C ARG A 100 10.25 -7.58 -14.60
N GLN A 101 9.87 -7.20 -15.81
CA GLN A 101 9.59 -5.80 -16.15
C GLN A 101 8.41 -5.26 -15.34
N ALA A 102 7.38 -6.09 -15.10
CA ALA A 102 6.28 -5.73 -14.21
C ALA A 102 6.77 -5.48 -12.77
N LEU A 103 7.66 -6.33 -12.24
CA LEU A 103 8.20 -6.14 -10.89
C LEU A 103 9.08 -4.89 -10.80
N GLU A 104 9.88 -4.61 -11.82
CA GLU A 104 10.70 -3.40 -11.90
C GLU A 104 9.84 -2.14 -11.87
N LYS A 105 8.68 -2.14 -12.55
CA LYS A 105 7.69 -1.07 -12.46
C LYS A 105 7.18 -0.92 -11.02
N GLU A 106 6.60 -1.97 -10.43
CA GLU A 106 5.96 -1.83 -9.12
C GLU A 106 6.95 -1.48 -8.00
N LEU A 107 8.19 -1.99 -8.07
CA LEU A 107 9.24 -1.58 -7.12
C LEU A 107 9.66 -0.11 -7.32
N GLY A 108 9.60 0.40 -8.55
CA GLY A 108 9.79 1.81 -8.85
C GLY A 108 8.70 2.69 -8.23
N ASP A 109 7.45 2.24 -8.32
CA ASP A 109 6.29 2.96 -7.77
C ASP A 109 6.28 2.92 -6.22
N VAL A 110 6.60 1.77 -5.60
CA VAL A 110 6.87 1.67 -4.15
C VAL A 110 7.97 2.65 -3.72
N ARG A 111 9.07 2.72 -4.48
CA ARG A 111 10.18 3.64 -4.18
C ARG A 111 9.75 5.10 -4.28
N ASN A 112 8.88 5.43 -5.21
CA ASN A 112 8.31 6.77 -5.32
C ASN A 112 7.41 7.10 -4.13
N ALA A 113 6.54 6.18 -3.71
CA ALA A 113 5.68 6.35 -2.54
C ALA A 113 6.50 6.55 -1.25
N GLU A 114 7.54 5.74 -1.03
CA GLU A 114 8.50 5.91 0.08
C GLU A 114 9.12 7.32 0.05
N ARG A 115 9.59 7.77 -1.12
CA ARG A 115 10.18 9.10 -1.29
C ARG A 115 9.19 10.22 -0.94
N MET A 116 7.93 10.11 -1.37
CA MET A 116 6.90 11.11 -1.04
C MET A 116 6.72 11.28 0.46
N MET A 117 6.78 10.17 1.22
CA MET A 117 6.71 10.21 2.69
C MET A 117 7.95 10.83 3.32
N ILE A 118 9.15 10.52 2.82
CA ILE A 118 10.41 11.10 3.28
C ILE A 118 10.46 12.62 3.02
N GLU A 119 10.11 13.05 1.81
CA GLU A 119 10.10 14.47 1.42
C GLU A 119 9.09 15.29 2.24
N ALA A 120 8.00 14.65 2.69
CA ALA A 120 7.02 15.24 3.60
C ALA A 120 7.46 15.23 5.08
N ASN A 121 8.59 14.59 5.42
CA ASN A 121 9.06 14.31 6.78
C ASN A 121 8.15 13.38 7.61
N ASP A 122 7.35 12.52 6.97
CA ASP A 122 6.58 11.48 7.67
C ASP A 122 7.51 10.36 8.17
N LEU A 123 8.62 10.13 7.46
CA LEU A 123 9.60 9.08 7.72
C LEU A 123 11.02 9.63 7.66
N ASP A 124 11.90 9.08 8.50
CA ASP A 124 13.32 9.43 8.52
C ASP A 124 14.14 8.50 7.60
N PRO A 125 14.78 9.02 6.53
CA PRO A 125 15.57 8.20 5.61
C PRO A 125 16.80 7.56 6.26
N HIS A 126 17.38 8.19 7.30
CA HIS A 126 18.51 7.60 8.01
C HIS A 126 18.10 6.36 8.78
N GLN A 127 16.94 6.39 9.44
CA GLN A 127 16.41 5.24 10.18
C GLN A 127 16.07 4.08 9.24
N ILE A 128 15.49 4.36 8.08
CA ILE A 128 15.21 3.36 7.05
C ILE A 128 16.51 2.72 6.55
N GLN A 129 17.50 3.53 6.20
CA GLN A 129 18.79 3.04 5.69
C GLN A 129 19.55 2.22 6.73
N GLN A 130 19.58 2.69 7.98
CA GLN A 130 20.21 1.96 9.08
C GLN A 130 19.55 0.58 9.25
N ARG A 131 18.21 0.53 9.27
CA ARG A 131 17.48 -0.74 9.41
C ARG A 131 17.74 -1.69 8.25
N ALA A 132 17.82 -1.17 7.02
CA ALA A 132 18.16 -1.97 5.85
C ALA A 132 19.57 -2.59 5.97
N HIS A 133 20.55 -1.82 6.45
CA HIS A 133 21.91 -2.30 6.69
C HIS A 133 21.95 -3.42 7.73
N GLU A 134 21.33 -3.23 8.89
CA GLU A 134 21.22 -4.25 9.95
C GLU A 134 20.52 -5.51 9.45
N LYS A 135 19.48 -5.36 8.63
CA LYS A 135 18.78 -6.50 8.05
C LYS A 135 19.67 -7.26 7.06
N ALA A 136 20.45 -6.58 6.23
CA ALA A 136 21.38 -7.21 5.30
C ALA A 136 22.44 -8.07 6.02
N GLN A 137 22.91 -7.64 7.20
CA GLN A 137 23.85 -8.40 8.02
C GLN A 137 23.26 -9.71 8.57
N THR A 138 21.94 -9.77 8.78
CA THR A 138 21.28 -10.90 9.45
C THR A 138 20.48 -11.80 8.50
N ILE A 139 20.10 -11.31 7.31
CA ILE A 139 19.21 -12.04 6.41
C ILE A 139 19.85 -13.28 5.79
N GLY A 140 21.18 -13.30 5.65
CA GLY A 140 21.92 -14.40 5.00
C GLY A 140 21.64 -15.77 5.63
N GLN A 141 21.40 -15.83 6.94
CA GLN A 141 21.07 -17.09 7.63
C GLN A 141 19.77 -17.75 7.15
N PHE A 142 18.90 -17.01 6.46
CA PHE A 142 17.64 -17.50 5.89
C PHE A 142 17.71 -17.71 4.38
N LEU A 143 18.83 -17.38 3.72
CA LEU A 143 18.98 -17.47 2.27
C LEU A 143 19.80 -18.71 1.89
N HIS A 144 19.14 -19.85 1.70
CA HIS A 144 19.80 -21.16 1.53
C HIS A 144 20.36 -21.46 0.12
N HIS A 145 20.09 -20.61 -0.86
CA HIS A 145 20.43 -20.88 -2.28
C HIS A 145 21.32 -19.79 -2.90
N GLN A 146 22.01 -19.00 -2.09
CA GLN A 146 22.93 -17.98 -2.59
C GLN A 146 24.30 -18.61 -2.86
N VAL A 147 24.91 -18.25 -3.99
CA VAL A 147 26.31 -18.62 -4.26
C VAL A 147 27.19 -17.80 -3.32
N GLU A 148 28.09 -18.44 -2.57
CA GLU A 148 29.08 -17.72 -1.78
C GLU A 148 29.92 -16.84 -2.72
N THR A 149 29.80 -15.52 -2.58
CA THR A 149 30.70 -14.59 -3.26
C THR A 149 32.09 -14.74 -2.62
N PRO A 150 33.14 -15.11 -3.35
CA PRO A 150 34.46 -15.28 -2.76
C PRO A 150 34.94 -13.95 -2.17
N SER A 151 35.22 -13.94 -0.87
CA SER A 151 35.82 -12.81 -0.17
C SER A 151 37.20 -12.53 -0.76
N HIS A 152 37.32 -11.46 -1.56
CA HIS A 152 38.63 -10.99 -1.98
C HIS A 152 39.31 -10.39 -0.74
N SER A 153 40.32 -11.10 -0.26
CA SER A 153 41.21 -10.70 0.84
C SER A 153 42.23 -9.68 0.36
#